data_AF-A0A809QHP9-F1
#
_entry.id   AF-A0A809QHP9-F1
#
_cell.length_a   1.000
_cell.length_b   1.000
_cell.length_c   1.000
_cell.angle_alpha   90.00
_cell.angle_beta   90.00
_cell.angle_gamma   90.00
#
_symmetry.space_group_name_H-M   'P 1'
#
loop_
_entity.id
_entity.type
_entity.pdbx_description
1 polymer ?
#
loop_
_entity_poly.entity_id
_entity_poly.type
_entity_poly.pdbx_seq_one_letter_code
_entity_poly.pdbx_strand_id
1 'polypeptide(L)' 'MSIESTKKIKVISTNIVQGCEHGCTLPYNGQFFDANVNHYIQDHGYKVLHIGQESTPDSEGKPYHSTVAVLAVPV' A
#
# COMPACT_ATOMS: atom_id res chain seq x y z
N MET A 1 8.00 10.24 -11.15
CA MET A 1 6.63 10.41 -11.66
C MET A 1 5.99 11.50 -10.82
N SER A 2 5.43 12.54 -11.43
CA SER A 2 4.79 13.63 -10.67
C SER A 2 3.41 13.17 -10.19
N ILE A 3 3.06 13.49 -8.94
CA ILE A 3 1.76 13.11 -8.35
C ILE A 3 0.59 13.65 -9.18
N GLU A 4 0.80 14.81 -9.81
CA GLU A 4 -0.15 15.50 -10.69
C GLU A 4 -0.49 14.73 -11.98
N SER A 5 0.35 13.78 -12.39
CA SER A 5 0.15 12.93 -13.57
C SER A 5 -0.30 11.51 -13.18
N THR A 6 -1.05 11.38 -12.09
CA THR A 6 -1.48 10.10 -11.55
C THR A 6 -3.00 10.01 -11.50
N LYS A 7 -3.59 8.97 -12.08
CA LYS A 7 -5.05 8.77 -12.09
C LYS A 7 -5.58 8.26 -10.74
N LYS A 8 -4.77 7.50 -9.99
CA LYS A 8 -5.13 6.99 -8.65
C LYS A 8 -3.90 6.66 -7.80
N ILE A 9 -4.01 6.93 -6.50
CA ILE A 9 -3.01 6.58 -5.48
C ILE A 9 -3.55 5.44 -4.62
N LYS A 10 -2.73 4.43 -4.36
CA LYS A 10 -2.99 3.37 -3.38
C LYS A 10 -1.89 3.36 -2.33
N VAL A 11 -2.30 3.32 -1.07
CA VAL A 11 -1.41 3.11 0.07
C VAL A 11 -1.63 1.70 0.61
N ILE A 12 -0.53 0.97 0.79
CA ILE A 12 -0.50 -0.36 1.40
C ILE A 12 0.36 -0.24 2.65
N SER A 13 -0.13 -0.75 3.79
CA SER A 13 0.55 -0.66 5.08
C SER A 13 0.50 -2.00 5.81
N THR A 14 1.58 -2.35 6.53
CA THR A 14 1.60 -3.53 7.41
C THR A 14 0.64 -3.40 8.61
N ASN A 15 0.18 -2.18 8.91
CA ASN A 15 -0.71 -1.90 10.05
C ASN A 15 -2.19 -1.79 9.64
N ILE A 16 -2.48 -1.71 8.34
CA ILE A 16 -3.85 -1.52 7.84
C ILE A 16 -4.21 -2.70 6.95
N VAL A 17 -5.24 -3.45 7.37
CA VAL A 17 -5.81 -4.52 6.56
C VAL A 17 -6.86 -3.93 5.62
N GLN A 18 -6.58 -3.97 4.33
CA GLN A 18 -7.52 -3.57 3.27
C GLN A 18 -7.50 -4.59 2.14
N GLY A 19 -8.67 -4.88 1.59
CA GLY A 19 -8.79 -5.66 0.36
C GLY A 19 -8.35 -4.89 -0.88
N CYS A 20 -8.22 -5.60 -1.99
CA CYS A 20 -8.01 -4.99 -3.29
C CYS A 20 -9.27 -4.26 -3.76
N GLU A 21 -9.12 -2.98 -4.12
CA GLU A 21 -10.22 -2.13 -4.59
C GLU A 21 -10.83 -2.56 -5.94
N HIS A 22 -10.15 -3.45 -6.67
CA HIS A 22 -10.62 -3.99 -7.95
C HIS A 22 -11.43 -5.30 -7.78
N GLY A 23 -11.74 -5.70 -6.55
CA GLY A 23 -12.62 -6.84 -6.26
C GLY A 23 -11.93 -8.21 -6.28
N CYS A 24 -10.60 -8.27 -6.20
CA CYS A 24 -9.84 -9.52 -6.18
C CYS A 24 -10.04 -10.27 -4.84
N THR A 25 -10.26 -11.58 -4.94
CA THR A 25 -10.45 -12.50 -3.81
C THR A 25 -9.17 -13.34 -3.59
N LEU A 26 -8.36 -12.96 -2.59
CA LEU A 26 -7.18 -13.67 -2.02
C LEU A 26 -5.77 -13.33 -2.58
N PRO A 27 -4.74 -13.41 -1.71
CA PRO A 27 -4.64 -12.81 -0.38
C PRO A 27 -4.60 -11.27 -0.55
N TYR A 28 -4.64 -10.40 0.44
CA TYR A 28 -3.45 -9.95 1.16
C TYR A 28 -3.97 -9.05 2.28
N ASN A 29 -4.31 -9.67 3.40
CA ASN A 29 -4.33 -8.93 4.65
C ASN A 29 -2.89 -8.47 4.94
N GLY A 30 -2.70 -7.39 5.70
CA GLY A 30 -1.41 -6.73 5.95
C GLY A 30 -0.23 -7.62 6.42
N GLN A 31 -0.45 -8.91 6.66
CA GLN A 31 0.55 -9.95 6.91
C GLN A 31 1.45 -10.28 5.70
N PHE A 32 1.02 -10.01 4.47
CA PHE A 32 1.80 -10.26 3.24
C PHE A 32 1.98 -8.98 2.43
N PHE A 33 2.61 -7.99 3.05
CA PHE A 33 2.82 -6.66 2.48
C PHE A 33 3.43 -6.69 1.08
N ASP A 34 4.50 -7.46 0.89
CA ASP A 34 5.22 -7.62 -0.36
C ASP A 34 4.32 -8.17 -1.47
N ALA A 35 3.51 -9.16 -1.15
CA ALA A 35 2.65 -9.80 -2.13
C ALA A 35 1.45 -8.90 -2.49
N ASN A 36 0.97 -8.08 -1.56
CA ASN A 36 -0.02 -7.03 -1.81
C ASN A 36 0.52 -5.95 -2.77
N VAL A 37 1.75 -5.49 -2.51
CA VAL A 37 2.44 -4.53 -3.39
C VAL A 37 2.64 -5.13 -4.79
N ASN A 38 3.14 -6.36 -4.86
CA ASN A 38 3.36 -7.05 -6.13
C ASN A 38 2.06 -7.25 -6.92
N HIS A 39 0.95 -7.58 -6.26
CA HIS A 39 -0.35 -7.69 -6.91
C HIS A 39 -0.78 -6.39 -7.60
N TYR A 40 -0.69 -5.25 -6.92
CA TYR A 40 -1.03 -3.96 -7.51
C TYR A 40 -0.12 -3.61 -8.71
N ILE A 41 1.16 -3.98 -8.65
CA ILE A 41 2.11 -3.76 -9.76
C ILE A 41 1.79 -4.67 -10.95
N GLN A 42 1.60 -5.97 -10.71
CA GLN A 42 1.51 -6.99 -11.75
C GLN A 42 0.12 -7.07 -12.38
N ASP A 43 -0.94 -7.05 -11.57
CA ASP A 43 -2.31 -7.26 -12.03
C ASP A 43 -3.01 -5.95 -12.41
N HIS A 44 -2.64 -4.83 -11.78
CA HIS A 44 -3.34 -3.54 -11.94
C HIS A 44 -2.48 -2.43 -12.55
N GLY A 45 -1.22 -2.73 -12.93
CA GLY A 45 -0.34 -1.80 -13.63
C GLY A 45 0.13 -0.60 -12.80
N TYR A 46 0.05 -0.67 -11.47
CA TYR A 46 0.55 0.39 -10.61
C TYR A 46 2.08 0.45 -10.62
N LYS A 47 2.61 1.63 -10.33
CA LYS A 47 4.03 1.89 -10.16
C LYS A 47 4.32 2.35 -8.74
N VAL A 48 5.44 1.91 -8.19
CA VAL A 48 5.91 2.34 -6.87
C VAL A 48 6.36 3.79 -6.95
N LEU A 49 5.79 4.63 -6.07
CA LEU A 49 6.28 5.99 -5.83
C LEU A 49 7.21 6.03 -4.62
N HIS A 50 6.88 5.28 -3.56
CA HIS A 50 7.61 5.27 -2.32
C HIS A 50 7.43 3.94 -1.58
N ILE A 51 8.49 3.47 -0.91
CA ILE A 51 8.44 2.43 0.12
C ILE A 51 9.27 2.93 1.30
N GLY A 52 8.69 2.91 2.50
CA GLY A 52 9.35 3.43 3.69
C GLY A 52 8.68 3.00 4.98
N GLN A 53 9.08 3.62 6.09
CA GLN A 53 8.49 3.39 7.40
C GLN A 53 7.72 4.63 7.87
N GLU A 54 6.57 4.39 8.48
CA GLU A 54 5.80 5.39 9.21
C GLU A 54 5.74 5.01 10.69
N SER A 55 5.70 6.03 11.56
CA SER A 55 5.56 5.86 12.99
C SER A 55 4.24 6.44 13.44
N THR A 56 3.40 5.62 14.07
CA THR A 56 2.08 6.01 14.59
C THR A 56 1.97 5.57 16.04
N PRO A 57 1.23 6.28 16.90
CA PRO A 57 0.93 5.78 18.24
C PRO A 57 0.06 4.52 18.17
N ASP A 58 0.34 3.53 19.02
CA ASP A 58 -0.52 2.37 19.25
C ASP A 58 -1.69 2.71 20.19
N SER A 59 -2.48 1.70 20.56
CA SER A 59 -3.62 1.86 21.48
C SER A 59 -3.23 2.32 22.89
N GLU A 60 -1.96 2.19 23.28
CA GLU A 60 -1.41 2.66 24.55
C GLU A 60 -0.66 4.00 24.40
N GLY A 61 -0.63 4.58 23.19
CA GLY A 61 0.08 5.82 22.89
C GLY A 61 1.59 5.65 22.67
N LYS A 62 2.09 4.42 22.60
CA LYS A 62 3.52 4.13 22.35
C LYS A 62 3.82 4.16 20.85
N PRO A 63 5.04 4.49 20.42
CA PRO A 63 5.41 4.45 19.01
C PRO A 63 5.30 3.04 18.43
N TYR A 64 4.58 2.91 17.32
CA TYR A 64 4.46 1.72 16.51
C TYR A 64 4.96 2.00 15.10
N HIS A 65 5.84 1.13 14.60
CA HIS A 65 6.43 1.27 13.28
C HIS A 65 5.71 0.39 12.27
N SER A 66 5.34 0.98 11.14
CA SER A 66 4.67 0.31 10.03
C SER A 66 5.48 0.49 8.76
N THR A 67 5.55 -0.53 7.91
CA THR A 67 6.09 -0.38 6.56
C THR A 67 4.96 0.03 5.64
N VAL A 68 5.19 1.04 4.81
CA VAL A 68 4.21 1.61 3.89
C VAL A 68 4.75 1.69 2.47
N ALA A 69 3.92 1.28 1.51
CA ALA A 69 4.12 1.46 0.09
C ALA A 69 3.07 2.41 -0.48
N VAL A 70 3.54 3.41 -1.21
CA VAL A 70 2.70 4.34 -1.99
C VAL A 70 2.84 3.99 -3.46
N LEU A 71 1.72 3.66 -4.07
CA LEU A 71 1.60 3.20 -5.45
C LEU A 71 0.72 4.16 -6.24
N ALA A 72 1.01 4.27 -7.54
CA ALA A 72 0.35 5.18 -8.47
C ALA A 72 0.01 4.47 -9.77
N VAL A 73 -1.21 4.63 -10.27
CA VAL A 73 -1.55 4.25 -11.66
C VAL A 73 -1.35 5.47 -12.57
N PRO A 74 -0.44 5.39 -13.57
CA PRO A 74 -0.24 6.47 -14.52
C PRO A 74 -1.50 6.71 -15.35
N VAL A 75 -1.67 7.95 -15.83
CA VAL A 75 -2.71 8.29 -16.82
C VAL A 75 -2.34 7.69 -18.18
#